data_AF-A0A520ADI0-F1
#
_entry.id   AF-A0A520ADI0-F1
#
_cell.length_a   1.000
_cell.length_b   1.000
_cell.length_c   1.000
_cell.angle_alpha   90.00
_cell.angle_beta   90.00
_cell.angle_gamma   90.00
#
_symmetry.space_group_name_H-M   'P 1'
#
loop_
_entity.id
_entity.type
_entity.pdbx_description
1 polymer ?
#
loop_
_entity_poly.entity_id
_entity_poly.type
_entity_poly.pdbx_seq_one_letter_code
_entity_poly.pdbx_strand_id
1 'polypeptide(L)'
;MKNVIGLMAGLCLIVSQANSQTQETLANTTTTTVTSYQNDDANMRSKTFSKGFAVDNGDKIVLSNQYGSIQIKVWDRKEIQVDVDIKAYGNTDQDAQKLLDEVSIEASKSGDQVSYRTKMDRENGNWGSGSRNGKKWRREVRINYVVNMPAANALT
;
A
#
# COMPACT_ATOMS: atom_id res chain seq x y z
N MET A 1 11.68 48.97 -20.89
CA MET A 1 11.99 47.54 -20.62
C MET A 1 12.36 47.46 -19.14
N LYS A 2 11.65 46.70 -18.29
CA LYS A 2 11.88 45.27 -17.95
C LYS A 2 13.37 44.99 -17.64
N ASN A 3 13.84 44.39 -16.53
CA ASN A 3 13.24 43.85 -15.28
C ASN A 3 14.36 43.89 -14.16
N VAL A 4 14.22 43.27 -12.97
CA VAL A 4 13.45 43.65 -11.76
C VAL A 4 13.67 42.58 -10.66
N ILE A 5 13.94 42.97 -9.39
CA ILE A 5 14.00 42.13 -8.14
C ILE A 5 15.13 41.06 -8.08
N GLY A 6 15.82 40.79 -6.95
CA GLY A 6 16.05 41.57 -5.72
C GLY A 6 15.15 41.29 -4.49
N LEU A 7 15.57 40.41 -3.56
CA LEU A 7 15.12 40.47 -2.15
C LEU A 7 16.07 39.77 -1.15
N MET A 8 16.16 40.32 0.06
CA MET A 8 16.74 39.74 1.28
C MET A 8 15.66 39.77 2.38
N ALA A 9 15.37 38.63 3.00
CA ALA A 9 14.59 38.52 4.24
C ALA A 9 14.82 37.12 4.85
N GLY A 10 14.74 36.90 6.16
CA GLY A 10 14.34 37.82 7.23
C GLY A 10 13.31 37.14 8.13
N LEU A 11 13.71 36.83 9.37
CA LEU A 11 12.92 36.08 10.34
C LEU A 11 11.59 36.77 10.67
N CYS A 12 10.48 36.02 10.69
CA CYS A 12 9.23 36.44 11.32
C CYS A 12 8.50 35.23 11.92
N LEU A 13 7.75 35.45 13.01
CA LEU A 13 7.20 34.42 13.88
C LEU A 13 5.87 34.91 14.47
N ILE A 14 4.75 34.26 14.14
CA ILE A 14 3.46 34.48 14.81
C ILE A 14 2.57 33.23 14.75
N VAL A 15 1.65 33.14 15.72
CA VAL A 15 0.73 32.02 15.97
C VAL A 15 -0.72 32.51 15.87
N SER A 16 -1.65 31.70 15.37
CA SER A 16 -3.09 31.85 15.65
C SER A 16 -3.87 30.54 15.43
N GLN A 17 -5.07 30.45 16.02
CA GLN A 17 -6.01 29.31 15.90
C GLN A 17 -7.42 29.84 15.58
N ALA A 18 -8.12 29.22 14.63
CA ALA A 18 -9.56 29.43 14.37
C ALA A 18 -10.17 28.25 13.59
N ASN A 19 -11.50 28.12 13.57
CA ASN A 19 -12.23 27.00 12.95
C ASN A 19 -13.61 27.44 12.44
N SER A 20 -13.95 27.20 11.16
CA SER A 20 -15.31 26.82 10.65
C SER A 20 -15.51 27.03 9.12
N GLN A 21 -15.78 25.93 8.40
CA GLN A 21 -16.76 25.76 7.29
C GLN A 21 -16.99 26.88 6.24
N THR A 22 -16.48 26.72 4.99
CA THR A 22 -17.26 26.55 3.72
C THR A 22 -16.31 26.39 2.50
N GLN A 23 -16.85 26.22 1.28
CA GLN A 23 -16.16 25.70 0.06
C GLN A 23 -15.86 26.81 -0.98
N GLU A 24 -15.06 26.62 -2.06
CA GLU A 24 -14.35 25.42 -2.55
C GLU A 24 -12.80 25.54 -2.40
N THR A 25 -11.85 25.44 -3.37
CA THR A 25 -11.81 25.21 -4.86
C THR A 25 -10.49 24.50 -5.24
N LEU A 26 -10.27 24.11 -6.51
CA LEU A 26 -9.07 23.35 -6.92
C LEU A 26 -7.74 24.13 -6.76
N ALA A 27 -6.84 23.59 -5.94
CA ALA A 27 -5.39 23.73 -6.09
C ALA A 27 -4.68 22.48 -5.56
N ASN A 28 -3.99 21.74 -6.45
CA ASN A 28 -3.22 20.54 -6.07
C ASN A 28 -1.91 20.93 -5.38
N THR A 29 -1.99 21.31 -4.10
CA THR A 29 -0.82 21.66 -3.29
C THR A 29 -0.26 20.41 -2.61
N THR A 30 0.80 19.83 -3.17
CA THR A 30 1.55 18.72 -2.57
C THR A 30 2.35 19.22 -1.35
N THR A 31 1.67 19.34 -0.21
CA THR A 31 2.27 19.78 1.05
C THR A 31 3.10 18.65 1.68
N THR A 32 4.35 18.50 1.22
CA THR A 32 5.31 17.55 1.79
C THR A 32 5.81 18.03 3.16
N THR A 33 5.09 17.72 4.24
CA THR A 33 5.58 17.91 5.61
C THR A 33 6.67 16.88 5.93
N VAL A 34 7.93 17.25 5.68
CA VAL A 34 9.10 16.43 6.04
C VAL A 34 9.34 16.50 7.55
N THR A 35 8.79 15.56 8.30
CA THR A 35 9.06 15.41 9.74
C THR A 35 10.20 14.41 9.95
N SER A 36 11.41 14.90 10.21
CA SER A 36 12.63 14.10 10.30
C SER A 36 12.77 13.32 11.61
N TYR A 37 11.93 12.30 11.79
CA TYR A 37 12.21 11.21 12.72
C TYR A 37 13.21 10.23 12.10
N GLN A 38 13.86 9.40 12.92
CA GLN A 38 14.68 8.28 12.46
C GLN A 38 13.78 7.27 11.74
N ASN A 39 13.68 7.40 10.41
CA ASN A 39 12.78 6.59 9.60
C ASN A 39 13.38 5.20 9.37
N ASP A 40 12.86 4.20 10.07
CA ASP A 40 13.09 2.78 9.77
C ASP A 40 12.58 2.42 8.36
N ASP A 41 11.71 3.27 7.79
CA ASP A 41 11.10 3.14 6.47
C ASP A 41 11.80 4.00 5.38
N ALA A 42 13.00 4.53 5.63
CA ALA A 42 13.75 5.40 4.70
C ALA A 42 14.11 4.76 3.34
N ASN A 43 13.90 3.45 3.18
CA ASN A 43 14.00 2.71 1.92
C ASN A 43 12.78 1.78 1.77
N MET A 44 11.57 2.33 1.90
CA MET A 44 10.31 1.62 1.67
C MET A 44 9.66 2.05 0.35
N ARG A 45 9.22 1.07 -0.46
CA ARG A 45 8.34 1.28 -1.62
C ARG A 45 7.01 0.55 -1.40
N SER A 46 5.94 1.05 -2.01
CA SER A 46 4.60 0.46 -1.86
C SER A 46 3.77 0.57 -3.14
N LYS A 47 2.89 -0.40 -3.36
CA LYS A 47 1.84 -0.35 -4.39
C LYS A 47 0.54 -0.93 -3.86
N THR A 48 -0.58 -0.44 -4.38
CA THR A 48 -1.92 -0.96 -4.07
C THR A 48 -2.49 -1.71 -5.26
N PHE A 49 -3.29 -2.72 -4.97
CA PHE A 49 -4.09 -3.45 -5.96
C PHE A 49 -5.53 -3.50 -5.45
N SER A 50 -6.51 -3.16 -6.28
CA SER A 50 -7.92 -3.29 -5.94
C SER A 50 -8.65 -3.99 -7.09
N LYS A 51 -9.41 -5.04 -6.78
CA LYS A 51 -10.19 -5.77 -7.77
C LYS A 51 -11.42 -6.40 -7.14
N GLY A 52 -12.59 -6.05 -7.69
CA GLY A 52 -13.85 -6.69 -7.37
C GLY A 52 -14.33 -7.68 -8.45
N PHE A 53 -15.23 -8.58 -8.05
CA PHE A 53 -16.02 -9.45 -8.91
C PHE A 53 -17.45 -9.61 -8.34
N ALA A 54 -18.46 -9.60 -9.20
CA ALA A 54 -19.81 -9.98 -8.80
C ALA A 54 -19.85 -11.45 -8.36
N VAL A 55 -20.56 -11.72 -7.26
CA VAL A 55 -20.70 -13.07 -6.69
C VAL A 55 -22.13 -13.40 -6.30
N ASP A 56 -22.50 -14.65 -6.55
CA ASP A 56 -23.74 -15.27 -6.08
C ASP A 56 -23.45 -16.24 -4.94
N ASN A 57 -24.48 -16.60 -4.16
CA ASN A 57 -24.32 -17.38 -2.92
C ASN A 57 -23.65 -18.76 -3.07
N GLY A 58 -23.52 -19.28 -4.31
CA GLY A 58 -22.79 -20.52 -4.60
C GLY A 58 -21.28 -20.34 -4.79
N ASP A 59 -20.80 -19.12 -5.05
CA ASP A 59 -19.39 -18.85 -5.37
C ASP A 59 -18.48 -19.11 -4.17
N LYS A 60 -17.40 -19.86 -4.40
CA LYS A 60 -16.35 -20.15 -3.42
C LYS A 60 -15.22 -19.15 -3.58
N ILE A 61 -14.88 -18.47 -2.48
CA ILE A 61 -13.82 -17.48 -2.41
C ILE A 61 -12.55 -18.18 -1.91
N VAL A 62 -11.47 -18.12 -2.70
CA VAL A 62 -10.16 -18.67 -2.34
C VAL A 62 -9.17 -17.54 -2.09
N LEU A 63 -8.61 -17.45 -0.87
CA LEU A 63 -7.66 -16.40 -0.50
C LEU A 63 -6.28 -16.97 -0.16
N SER A 64 -5.30 -16.73 -1.02
CA SER A 64 -3.92 -17.19 -0.85
C SER A 64 -2.98 -15.99 -0.72
N ASN A 65 -2.99 -15.37 0.46
CA ASN A 65 -2.01 -14.34 0.86
C ASN A 65 -0.67 -15.01 1.27
N GLN A 66 0.45 -14.30 1.10
CA GLN A 66 1.77 -14.69 1.58
C GLN A 66 2.46 -13.48 2.20
N TYR A 67 3.10 -13.64 3.36
CA TYR A 67 3.83 -12.58 4.08
C TYR A 67 2.97 -11.34 4.44
N GLY A 68 1.81 -11.56 5.05
CA GLY A 68 1.03 -10.47 5.66
C GLY A 68 -0.31 -10.92 6.24
N SER A 69 -1.20 -9.96 6.47
CA SER A 69 -2.49 -10.17 7.14
C SER A 69 -3.66 -10.22 6.15
N ILE A 70 -4.76 -10.88 6.53
CA ILE A 70 -6.05 -10.81 5.84
C ILE A 70 -7.08 -10.27 6.83
N GLN A 71 -7.69 -9.13 6.52
CA GLN A 71 -8.86 -8.61 7.20
C GLN A 71 -10.10 -8.90 6.35
N ILE A 72 -11.06 -9.64 6.90
CA ILE A 72 -12.36 -9.89 6.28
C ILE A 72 -13.39 -8.90 6.85
N LYS A 73 -14.21 -8.34 5.97
CA LYS A 73 -15.34 -7.45 6.26
C LYS A 73 -16.57 -8.02 5.56
N VAL A 74 -17.69 -7.99 6.27
CA VAL A 74 -18.97 -8.50 5.75
C VAL A 74 -19.86 -7.34 5.35
N TRP A 75 -20.47 -7.41 4.16
CA TRP A 75 -21.40 -6.40 3.65
C TRP A 75 -22.62 -7.01 2.95
N ASP A 76 -23.69 -6.23 2.80
CA ASP A 76 -24.91 -6.66 2.10
C ASP A 76 -24.84 -6.30 0.60
N ARG A 77 -23.86 -6.90 -0.10
CA ARG A 77 -23.65 -6.74 -1.55
C ARG A 77 -23.27 -8.05 -2.21
N LYS A 78 -23.84 -8.31 -3.39
CA LYS A 78 -23.50 -9.45 -4.27
C LYS A 78 -22.19 -9.25 -5.04
N GLU A 79 -21.16 -8.80 -4.33
CA GLU A 79 -19.84 -8.50 -4.88
C GLU A 79 -18.79 -8.84 -3.82
N ILE A 80 -17.67 -9.43 -4.24
CA ILE A 80 -16.45 -9.42 -3.44
C ILE A 80 -15.57 -8.28 -3.95
N GLN A 81 -15.10 -7.41 -3.06
CA GLN A 81 -14.05 -6.42 -3.34
C GLN A 81 -12.83 -6.72 -2.48
N VAL A 82 -11.69 -6.96 -3.11
CA VAL A 82 -10.41 -7.13 -2.42
C VAL A 82 -9.50 -5.96 -2.74
N ASP A 83 -9.08 -5.27 -1.67
CA ASP A 83 -8.05 -4.23 -1.69
C ASP A 83 -6.79 -4.81 -1.03
N VAL A 84 -5.63 -4.66 -1.67
CA VAL A 84 -4.34 -5.18 -1.20
C VAL A 84 -3.33 -4.04 -1.11
N ASP A 85 -2.78 -3.85 0.09
CA ASP A 85 -1.68 -2.95 0.39
C ASP A 85 -0.36 -3.75 0.41
N ILE A 86 0.53 -3.47 -0.55
CA ILE A 86 1.81 -4.15 -0.71
C ILE A 86 2.91 -3.15 -0.34
N LYS A 87 3.71 -3.47 0.69
CA LYS A 87 4.88 -2.68 1.13
C LYS A 87 6.14 -3.53 1.06
N ALA A 88 7.22 -2.96 0.53
CA ALA A 88 8.54 -3.57 0.40
C ALA A 88 9.59 -2.68 1.05
N TYR A 89 10.48 -3.29 1.84
CA TYR A 89 11.52 -2.62 2.62
C TYR A 89 12.89 -3.19 2.24
N GLY A 90 13.77 -2.33 1.72
CA GLY A 90 15.10 -2.70 1.24
C GLY A 90 16.24 -2.09 2.08
N ASN A 91 17.48 -2.45 1.75
CA ASN A 91 18.66 -1.68 2.15
C ASN A 91 18.81 -0.38 1.34
N THR A 92 18.27 -0.36 0.12
CA THR A 92 18.23 0.79 -0.77
C THR A 92 16.85 0.91 -1.40
N ASP A 93 16.52 2.11 -1.85
CA ASP A 93 15.32 2.43 -2.60
C ASP A 93 15.17 1.56 -3.87
N GLN A 94 16.29 1.20 -4.51
CA GLN A 94 16.31 0.31 -5.69
C GLN A 94 16.02 -1.15 -5.32
N ASP A 95 16.47 -1.62 -4.16
CA ASP A 95 16.20 -2.98 -3.70
C ASP A 95 14.75 -3.12 -3.20
N ALA A 96 14.22 -2.08 -2.55
CA ALA A 96 12.81 -1.98 -2.20
C ALA A 96 11.92 -2.00 -3.45
N GLN A 97 12.31 -1.31 -4.52
CA GLN A 97 11.59 -1.34 -5.80
C GLN A 97 11.62 -2.75 -6.43
N LYS A 98 12.79 -3.41 -6.52
CA LYS A 98 12.89 -4.79 -7.04
C LYS A 98 11.98 -5.76 -6.27
N LEU A 99 12.02 -5.71 -4.93
CA LEU A 99 11.16 -6.52 -4.05
C LEU A 99 9.67 -6.24 -4.27
N LEU A 100 9.31 -5.00 -4.59
CA LEU A 100 7.94 -4.62 -4.91
C LEU A 100 7.53 -5.12 -6.29
N ASP A 101 8.43 -5.14 -7.25
CA ASP A 101 8.19 -5.60 -8.63
C ASP A 101 8.12 -7.13 -8.72
N GLU A 102 8.91 -7.85 -7.92
CA GLU A 102 8.88 -9.32 -7.71
C GLU A 102 7.53 -9.83 -7.17
N VAL A 103 6.65 -8.96 -6.66
CA VAL A 103 5.33 -9.31 -6.07
C VAL A 103 4.20 -8.95 -7.03
N SER A 104 3.32 -9.90 -7.31
CA SER A 104 2.09 -9.69 -8.09
C SER A 104 0.88 -10.36 -7.45
N ILE A 105 -0.33 -9.86 -7.77
CA ILE A 105 -1.60 -10.40 -7.27
C ILE A 105 -2.38 -10.94 -8.47
N GLU A 106 -2.54 -12.26 -8.54
CA GLU A 106 -3.49 -12.88 -9.46
C GLU A 106 -4.89 -12.79 -8.86
N ALA A 107 -5.85 -12.30 -9.65
CA ALA A 107 -7.25 -12.23 -9.28
C ALA A 107 -8.10 -12.74 -10.47
N SER A 108 -8.88 -13.78 -10.26
CA SER A 108 -9.66 -14.45 -11.32
C SER A 108 -10.99 -15.00 -10.81
N LYS A 109 -12.01 -14.99 -11.67
CA LYS A 109 -13.24 -15.77 -11.51
C LYS A 109 -13.32 -16.82 -12.62
N SER A 110 -13.64 -18.07 -12.26
CA SER A 110 -13.83 -19.17 -13.20
C SER A 110 -14.91 -20.11 -12.67
N GLY A 111 -16.05 -20.17 -13.36
CA GLY A 111 -17.26 -20.81 -12.84
C GLY A 111 -17.62 -20.27 -11.45
N ASP A 112 -17.97 -21.18 -10.55
CA ASP A 112 -18.38 -20.91 -9.16
C ASP A 112 -17.19 -20.67 -8.21
N GLN A 113 -16.04 -20.22 -8.72
CA GLN A 113 -14.84 -19.94 -7.92
C GLN A 113 -14.26 -18.56 -8.25
N VAL A 114 -14.05 -17.76 -7.21
CA VAL A 114 -13.24 -16.53 -7.25
C VAL A 114 -11.96 -16.77 -6.46
N SER A 115 -10.81 -16.50 -7.06
CA SER A 115 -9.51 -16.69 -6.40
C SER A 115 -8.66 -15.43 -6.42
N TYR A 116 -8.03 -15.14 -5.28
CA TYR A 116 -7.02 -14.10 -5.14
C TYR A 116 -5.75 -14.72 -4.57
N ARG A 117 -4.64 -14.62 -5.31
CA ARG A 117 -3.38 -15.29 -4.96
C ARG A 117 -2.19 -14.34 -5.08
N THR A 118 -1.43 -14.22 -4.01
CA THR A 118 -0.11 -13.59 -4.04
C THR A 118 0.86 -14.48 -4.83
N LYS A 119 1.41 -13.96 -5.92
CA LYS A 119 2.54 -14.51 -6.65
C LYS A 119 3.80 -13.74 -6.28
N MET A 120 4.88 -14.46 -6.03
CA MET A 120 6.21 -13.91 -5.73
C MET A 120 7.27 -15.00 -5.93
N ASP A 121 8.39 -14.65 -6.52
CA ASP A 121 9.43 -15.61 -6.88
C ASP A 121 10.37 -15.88 -5.70
N ARG A 122 10.24 -17.07 -5.11
CA ARG A 122 11.08 -17.50 -3.98
C ARG A 122 12.52 -17.84 -4.36
N GLU A 123 12.82 -18.06 -5.63
CA GLU A 123 14.17 -18.43 -6.09
C GLU A 123 15.19 -17.31 -5.87
N ASN A 124 14.78 -16.04 -5.87
CA ASN A 124 15.71 -14.89 -5.85
C ASN A 124 16.22 -14.49 -4.44
N GLY A 125 16.27 -15.44 -3.50
CA GLY A 125 17.04 -15.37 -2.25
C GLY A 125 16.24 -15.31 -0.95
N ASN A 126 16.95 -15.12 0.17
CA ASN A 126 16.36 -15.10 1.51
C ASN A 126 15.52 -13.84 1.73
N TRP A 127 14.21 -14.04 1.96
CA TRP A 127 13.27 -13.02 2.40
C TRP A 127 13.33 -12.86 3.93
N GLY A 128 13.24 -11.62 4.43
CA GLY A 128 13.33 -11.28 5.85
C GLY A 128 14.33 -10.17 6.17
N SER A 129 14.85 -10.14 7.39
CA SER A 129 15.89 -9.22 7.82
C SER A 129 16.91 -9.91 8.73
N GLY A 130 18.12 -9.36 8.82
CA GLY A 130 19.16 -9.94 9.65
C GLY A 130 20.46 -9.15 9.66
N SER A 131 21.49 -9.73 10.28
CA SER A 131 22.85 -9.18 10.29
C SER A 131 23.87 -10.30 10.11
N ARG A 132 24.90 -10.06 9.28
CA ARG A 132 26.04 -10.97 9.12
C ARG A 132 27.32 -10.16 9.06
N ASN A 133 28.29 -10.49 9.92
CA ASN A 133 29.59 -9.82 9.99
C ASN A 133 29.49 -8.28 10.09
N GLY A 134 28.60 -7.81 10.98
CA GLY A 134 28.30 -6.39 11.21
C GLY A 134 27.38 -5.72 10.17
N LYS A 135 27.22 -6.30 8.97
CA LYS A 135 26.34 -5.75 7.93
C LYS A 135 24.90 -6.20 8.13
N LYS A 136 24.00 -5.25 8.42
CA LYS A 136 22.55 -5.46 8.44
C LYS A 136 21.98 -5.54 7.02
N TRP A 137 21.03 -6.45 6.80
CA TRP A 137 20.27 -6.56 5.57
C TRP A 137 18.76 -6.63 5.83
N ARG A 138 17.97 -6.06 4.92
CA ARG A 138 16.50 -6.06 4.94
C ARG A 138 15.98 -6.33 3.51
N ARG A 139 15.25 -7.43 3.36
CA ARG A 139 14.48 -7.85 2.19
C ARG A 139 13.10 -8.27 2.69
N GLU A 140 12.37 -7.32 3.26
CA GLU A 140 11.08 -7.57 3.91
C GLU A 140 9.94 -7.09 2.99
N VAL A 141 8.89 -7.90 2.86
CA VAL A 141 7.65 -7.51 2.19
C VAL A 141 6.48 -7.80 3.13
N ARG A 142 5.48 -6.90 3.13
CA ARG A 142 4.23 -7.00 3.88
C ARG A 142 3.07 -6.84 2.92
N ILE A 143 2.16 -7.81 2.92
CA ILE A 143 1.04 -7.89 1.97
C ILE A 143 -0.28 -7.96 2.76
N ASN A 144 -0.96 -6.83 2.89
CA ASN A 144 -2.16 -6.70 3.72
C ASN A 144 -3.40 -6.73 2.83
N TYR A 145 -4.22 -7.76 2.98
CA TYR A 145 -5.50 -7.89 2.28
C TYR A 145 -6.64 -7.32 3.12
N VAL A 146 -7.51 -6.54 2.50
CA VAL A 146 -8.84 -6.15 3.01
C VAL A 146 -9.88 -6.72 2.05
N VAL A 147 -10.70 -7.64 2.53
CA VAL A 147 -11.68 -8.38 1.74
C VAL A 147 -13.08 -8.01 2.21
N ASN A 148 -13.86 -7.38 1.35
CA ASN A 148 -15.27 -7.06 1.58
C ASN A 148 -16.11 -8.10 0.82
N MET A 149 -16.92 -8.89 1.51
CA MET A 149 -17.69 -10.00 0.91
C MET A 149 -19.07 -10.18 1.57
N PRO A 150 -20.06 -10.74 0.85
CA PRO A 150 -21.33 -11.15 1.45
C PRO A 150 -21.18 -12.32 2.44
N ALA A 151 -22.04 -12.36 3.46
CA ALA A 151 -22.02 -13.36 4.51
C ALA A 151 -22.33 -14.80 4.05
N ALA A 152 -22.96 -14.96 2.88
CA ALA A 152 -23.45 -16.24 2.38
C ALA A 152 -22.38 -17.09 1.67
N ASN A 153 -21.24 -16.51 1.30
CA ASN A 153 -20.25 -17.15 0.44
C ASN A 153 -19.20 -17.91 1.25
N ALA A 154 -18.88 -19.12 0.78
CA ALA A 154 -17.87 -19.97 1.41
C ALA A 154 -16.45 -19.45 1.16
N LEU A 155 -15.61 -19.49 2.20
CA LEU A 155 -14.20 -19.10 2.16
C LEU A 155 -13.30 -20.35 2.26
N THR A 156 -12.18 -20.36 1.53
CA THR A 156 -11.19 -21.46 1.51
C THR A 156 -9.76 -20.95 1.28
#